data_AF-A5HFR4-F1
#
_entry.id   AF-A5HFR4-F1
#
_cell.length_a   1.000
_cell.length_b   1.000
_cell.length_c   1.000
_cell.angle_alpha   90.00
_cell.angle_beta   90.00
_cell.angle_gamma   90.00
#
_symmetry.space_group_name_H-M   'P 1'
#
loop_
_entity.id
_entity.type
_entity.pdbx_description
1 polymer ?
#
loop_
_entity_poly.entity_id
_entity_poly.type
_entity_poly.pdbx_seq_one_letter_code
_entity_poly.pdbx_strand_id
1 'polypeptide(L)'
;SEAKTNLKALYTAQKAFFSEKDRYSNFANEIGFAPERGNRYAYRVSAAAGTCEDRSLPDIPNAAAGVPCISNDSNRFGANSAITDPQPDVSTF
;
A
#
# COMPACT_ATOMS: atom_id res chain seq x y z
N SER A 1 -17.29 -6.03 -2.61
CA SER A 1 -16.69 -4.67 -2.72
C SER A 1 -15.18 -4.83 -2.70
N GLU A 2 -14.49 -4.24 -3.66
CA GLU A 2 -13.03 -4.37 -3.87
C GLU A 2 -12.21 -3.94 -2.63
N ALA A 3 -12.44 -2.73 -2.12
CA ALA A 3 -11.71 -2.19 -0.96
C ALA A 3 -11.80 -3.12 0.25
N LYS A 4 -12.99 -3.68 0.52
CA LYS A 4 -13.21 -4.60 1.64
C LYS A 4 -12.38 -5.88 1.48
N THR A 5 -12.29 -6.43 0.27
CA THR A 5 -11.50 -7.64 0.00
C THR A 5 -10.01 -7.36 0.20
N ASN A 6 -9.50 -6.27 -0.36
CA ASN A 6 -8.08 -5.92 -0.25
C ASN A 6 -7.67 -5.53 1.18
N LEU A 7 -8.53 -4.82 1.92
CA LEU A 7 -8.28 -4.53 3.34
C LEU A 7 -8.31 -5.80 4.20
N LYS A 8 -9.13 -6.79 3.85
CA LYS A 8 -9.08 -8.10 4.52
C LYS A 8 -7.77 -8.83 4.23
N ALA A 9 -7.28 -8.79 2.98
CA ALA A 9 -5.99 -9.35 2.62
C ALA A 9 -4.83 -8.67 3.38
N LEU A 10 -4.85 -7.34 3.47
CA LEU A 10 -3.87 -6.56 4.25
C LEU A 10 -3.87 -6.99 5.74
N TYR A 11 -5.06 -7.13 6.34
CA TYR A 11 -5.19 -7.62 7.71
C TYR A 11 -4.60 -9.03 7.88
N THR A 12 -4.92 -9.96 6.97
CA THR A 12 -4.39 -11.33 7.01
C THR A 12 -2.87 -11.35 6.87
N ALA A 13 -2.30 -10.56 5.96
CA ALA A 13 -0.86 -10.41 5.78
C ALA A 13 -0.18 -9.92 7.07
N GLN A 14 -0.73 -8.87 7.71
CA GLN A 14 -0.23 -8.37 9.00
C GLN A 14 -0.30 -9.42 10.12
N LYS A 15 -1.39 -10.19 10.20
CA LYS A 15 -1.52 -11.26 11.21
C LYS A 15 -0.54 -12.41 10.99
N ALA A 16 -0.29 -12.80 9.73
CA ALA A 16 0.71 -13.80 9.41
C ALA A 16 2.11 -13.32 9.80
N PHE A 17 2.47 -12.10 9.41
CA PHE A 17 3.76 -11.49 9.77
C PHE A 17 3.94 -11.36 11.29
N PHE A 18 2.91 -10.92 12.01
CA PHE A 18 2.94 -10.85 13.47
C PHE A 18 3.18 -12.22 14.11
N SER A 19 2.59 -13.29 13.56
CA SER A 19 2.78 -14.64 14.09
C SER A 19 4.20 -15.17 13.89
N GLU A 20 4.95 -14.63 12.91
CA GLU A 20 6.33 -15.02 12.62
C GLU A 20 7.37 -14.14 13.30
N LYS A 21 7.09 -12.83 13.41
CA LYS A 21 8.07 -11.81 13.85
C LYS A 21 7.73 -11.15 15.18
N ASP A 22 6.62 -11.51 15.81
CA ASP A 22 6.09 -10.92 17.05
C ASP A 22 5.91 -9.39 17.01
N ARG A 23 5.80 -8.81 15.80
CA ARG A 23 5.56 -7.39 15.57
C ARG A 23 4.76 -7.18 14.30
N TYR A 24 4.09 -6.04 14.19
CA TYR A 24 3.53 -5.59 12.91
C TYR A 24 4.63 -4.94 12.05
N SER A 25 4.38 -4.87 10.74
CA SER A 25 5.27 -4.16 9.82
C SER A 25 4.64 -2.85 9.36
N ASN A 26 5.51 -1.89 9.05
CA ASN A 26 5.15 -0.62 8.45
C ASN A 26 5.07 -0.69 6.91
N PHE A 27 5.52 -1.79 6.30
CA PHE A 27 5.79 -1.84 4.87
C PHE A 27 5.06 -3.00 4.17
N ALA A 28 4.38 -2.72 3.06
CA ALA A 28 3.58 -3.66 2.29
C ALA A 28 4.41 -4.81 1.71
N ASN A 29 5.62 -4.51 1.25
CA ASN A 29 6.55 -5.49 0.69
C ASN A 29 7.12 -6.46 1.74
N GLU A 30 7.20 -6.06 3.02
CA GLU A 30 7.64 -6.96 4.10
C GLU A 30 6.57 -8.00 4.47
N ILE A 31 5.30 -7.64 4.34
CA ILE A 31 4.16 -8.51 4.69
C ILE A 31 3.60 -9.27 3.48
N GLY A 32 4.18 -9.07 2.29
CA GLY A 32 3.70 -9.67 1.05
C GLY A 32 2.33 -9.15 0.59
N PHE A 33 1.94 -7.95 1.01
CA PHE A 33 0.68 -7.34 0.57
C PHE A 33 0.88 -6.61 -0.76
N ALA A 34 0.29 -7.16 -1.82
CA ALA A 34 0.25 -6.54 -3.14
C ALA A 34 -1.15 -6.75 -3.75
N PRO A 35 -2.04 -5.73 -3.75
CA PRO A 35 -3.33 -5.84 -4.41
C PRO A 35 -3.12 -6.00 -5.92
N GLU A 36 -3.99 -6.76 -6.57
CA GLU A 36 -3.95 -6.92 -8.02
C GLU A 36 -4.04 -5.58 -8.76
N ARG A 37 -3.50 -5.55 -9.99
CA ARG A 37 -3.63 -4.40 -10.88
C ARG A 37 -5.10 -4.11 -11.18
N GLY A 38 -5.41 -2.85 -11.40
CA GLY A 38 -6.76 -2.34 -11.56
C GLY A 38 -7.47 -2.02 -10.25
N ASN A 39 -6.73 -1.83 -9.16
CA ASN A 39 -7.28 -1.33 -7.91
C ASN A 39 -7.75 0.12 -8.05
N ARG A 40 -8.99 0.39 -7.63
CA ARG A 40 -9.59 1.73 -7.64
C ARG A 40 -9.22 2.55 -6.41
N TYR A 41 -8.79 1.87 -5.35
CA TYR A 41 -8.44 2.47 -4.07
C TYR A 41 -6.93 2.41 -3.84
N ALA A 42 -6.38 3.45 -3.23
CA ALA A 42 -5.04 3.44 -2.65
C ALA A 42 -5.08 2.77 -1.26
N TYR A 43 -3.97 2.13 -0.87
CA TYR A 43 -3.85 1.43 0.40
C TYR A 43 -2.64 1.97 1.15
N ARG A 44 -2.84 2.44 2.38
CA ARG A 44 -1.76 2.82 3.30
C ARG A 44 -1.57 1.77 4.38
N VAL A 45 -0.33 1.38 4.62
CA VAL A 45 0.07 0.42 5.65
C VAL A 45 0.53 1.13 6.91
N SER A 46 1.25 2.25 6.77
CA SER A 46 1.75 3.02 7.91
C SER A 46 2.01 4.49 7.57
N ALA A 47 2.34 5.26 8.61
CA ALA A 47 2.87 6.61 8.50
C ALA A 47 4.40 6.67 8.40
N ALA A 48 5.07 5.53 8.23
CA ALA A 48 6.53 5.50 8.11
C ALA A 48 6.99 6.23 6.83
N ALA A 49 8.18 6.82 6.90
CA ALA A 49 8.81 7.44 5.73
C ALA A 49 9.04 6.40 4.63
N GLY A 50 8.84 6.83 3.38
CA GLY A 50 9.04 6.00 2.19
C GLY A 50 8.22 6.50 1.02
N THR A 51 8.50 5.96 -0.16
CA THR A 51 7.74 6.24 -1.38
C THR A 51 6.64 5.21 -1.55
N CYS A 52 5.42 5.65 -1.87
CA CYS A 52 4.37 4.71 -2.28
C CYS A 52 4.79 3.96 -3.55
N GLU A 53 4.31 2.72 -3.68
CA GLU A 53 4.33 2.04 -4.97
C GLU A 53 3.47 2.83 -5.96
N ASP A 54 4.10 3.33 -7.02
CA ASP A 54 3.44 4.06 -8.08
C ASP A 54 2.81 3.10 -9.10
N ARG A 55 1.51 3.28 -9.35
CA ARG A 55 0.73 2.55 -10.35
C ARG A 55 0.22 3.44 -11.48
N SER A 56 0.87 4.58 -11.70
CA SER A 56 0.64 5.46 -12.85
C SER A 56 1.28 4.95 -14.13
N LEU A 57 2.22 4.02 -14.02
CA LEU A 57 2.95 3.42 -15.14
C LEU A 57 2.53 1.95 -15.40
N PRO A 58 2.80 1.42 -16.61
CA PRO A 58 2.55 0.01 -16.92
C PRO A 58 3.46 -0.91 -16.08
N ASP A 59 4.72 -0.54 -15.93
CA ASP A 59 5.70 -1.31 -15.16
C ASP A 59 5.72 -0.85 -13.70
N ILE A 60 5.67 -1.81 -12.78
CA ILE A 60 5.89 -1.54 -11.35
C ILE A 60 7.38 -1.80 -11.08
N PRO A 61 8.16 -0.76 -10.77
CA PRO A 61 9.58 -0.94 -10.47
C PRO A 61 9.75 -1.70 -9.14
N ASN A 62 10.82 -2.48 -9.04
CA ASN A 62 11.18 -3.09 -7.76
C ASN A 62 11.43 -2.00 -6.72
N ALA A 63 10.79 -2.12 -5.56
CA ALA A 63 10.97 -1.18 -4.47
C ALA A 63 12.41 -1.25 -3.94
N ALA A 64 13.10 -0.11 -3.93
CA ALA A 64 14.45 0.02 -3.38
C ALA A 64 14.48 0.06 -1.83
N ALA A 65 13.32 0.27 -1.20
CA ALA A 65 13.14 0.39 0.25
C ALA A 65 11.77 -0.15 0.68
N GLY A 66 11.43 0.00 1.97
CA GLY A 66 10.11 -0.32 2.49
C GLY A 66 9.01 0.51 1.82
N VAL A 67 7.89 -0.12 1.48
CA VAL A 67 6.75 0.50 0.79
C VAL A 67 5.63 0.78 1.80
N PRO A 68 5.44 2.02 2.29
CA PRO A 68 4.42 2.32 3.30
C PRO A 68 3.00 2.41 2.71
N CYS A 69 2.88 2.53 1.38
CA CYS A 69 1.62 2.76 0.68
C CYS A 69 1.66 2.29 -0.77
N ILE A 70 0.49 2.02 -1.34
CA ILE A 70 0.29 1.59 -2.73
C ILE A 70 -0.77 2.48 -3.36
N SER A 71 -0.44 3.15 -4.47
CA SER A 71 -1.38 4.06 -5.14
C SER A 71 -2.52 3.31 -5.83
N ASN A 72 -3.60 4.03 -6.20
CA ASN A 72 -4.57 3.47 -7.13
C ASN A 72 -3.96 3.31 -8.52
N ASP A 73 -4.53 2.40 -9.32
CA ASP A 73 -4.04 2.12 -10.68
C ASP A 73 -4.49 3.19 -11.68
N SER A 74 -3.87 4.36 -11.60
CA SER A 74 -4.13 5.47 -12.51
C SER A 74 -3.65 5.20 -13.94
N ASN A 75 -2.75 4.22 -14.15
CA ASN A 75 -2.43 3.71 -15.48
C ASN A 75 -3.67 3.11 -16.15
N ARG A 76 -4.47 2.32 -15.41
CA ARG A 76 -5.72 1.75 -15.92
C ARG A 76 -6.87 2.76 -16.00
N PHE A 77 -7.01 3.63 -14.99
CA PHE A 77 -8.19 4.51 -14.85
C PHE A 77 -7.96 5.95 -15.32
N GLY A 78 -6.79 6.24 -15.89
CA GLY A 78 -6.39 7.55 -16.40
C GLY A 78 -5.78 8.45 -15.33
N ALA A 79 -4.92 9.38 -15.76
CA ALA A 79 -4.16 10.26 -14.87
C ALA A 79 -5.04 11.10 -13.93
N ASN A 80 -6.24 11.49 -14.36
CA ASN A 80 -7.21 12.24 -13.54
C ASN A 80 -7.78 11.42 -12.36
N SER A 81 -7.60 10.10 -12.35
CA SER A 81 -8.00 9.25 -11.24
C SER A 81 -6.93 9.14 -10.16
N ALA A 82 -5.72 9.65 -10.39
CA ALA A 82 -4.63 9.55 -9.43
C ALA A 82 -5.01 10.21 -8.10
N ILE A 83 -4.95 9.43 -7.03
CA ILE A 83 -5.18 9.92 -5.67
C ILE A 83 -3.87 10.52 -5.16
N THR A 84 -3.90 11.81 -4.82
CA THR A 84 -2.80 12.45 -4.10
C THR A 84 -2.67 11.81 -2.73
N ASP A 85 -1.48 11.29 -2.42
CA ASP A 85 -1.18 10.67 -1.13
C ASP A 85 -0.40 11.66 -0.25
N PRO A 86 -1.07 12.52 0.56
CA PRO A 86 -0.36 13.41 1.48
C PRO A 86 0.43 12.60 2.52
N GLN A 87 1.57 13.11 2.97
CA GLN A 87 2.24 12.53 4.13
C GLN A 87 1.31 12.66 5.35
N PRO A 88 1.08 11.57 6.12
CA PRO A 88 0.23 11.63 7.30
C PRO A 88 0.86 12.47 8.40
N ASP A 89 0.06 13.33 9.03
CA ASP A 89 0.48 14.04 10.24
C ASP A 89 0.48 13.07 11.43
N VAL A 90 1.62 12.98 12.11
CA VAL A 90 1.85 12.09 13.27
C VAL A 90 2.10 12.89 14.55
N SER A 91 1.75 14.18 14.55
CA SER A 91 1.86 15.00 15.75
C SER A 91 1.01 14.42 16.88
N THR A 92 1.58 14.36 18.08
CA THR A 92 0.82 13.99 19.28
C THR A 92 -0.08 15.17 19.65
N PHE A 93 -1.36 14.88 19.92
CA PHE A 93 -2.35 15.86 20.36
C PHE A 93 -1.90 16.67 21.59
#